data_AF-A0A953M702-F1
#
_entry.id   AF-A0A953M702-F1
#
_cell.length_a   1.000
_cell.length_b   1.000
_cell.length_c   1.000
_cell.angle_alpha   90.00
_cell.angle_beta   90.00
_cell.angle_gamma   90.00
#
_symmetry.space_group_name_H-M   'P 1'
#
loop_
_entity.id
_entity.type
_entity.pdbx_description
1 polymer ?
#
loop_
_entity_poly.entity_id
_entity_poly.type
_entity_poly.pdbx_seq_one_letter_code
_entity_poly.pdbx_strand_id
1 'polypeptide(L)'
;MLVKVIDQKGKACWVNPAYVRGLLDKGKDQTGIDVSGWPGVVKVNVPLDEVAGLLNIAIETSNLSGAMISEQVARSEEALAQQQAAMAAVIVIG
;
A
#
# COMPACT_ATOMS: atom_id res chain seq x y z
N MET A 1 -1.53 1.93 -0.56
CA MET A 1 -2.94 2.33 -0.32
C MET A 1 -3.06 2.95 1.07
N LEU A 2 -4.00 3.87 1.31
CA LEU A 2 -4.23 4.49 2.63
C LEU A 2 -5.56 4.01 3.22
N VAL A 3 -5.56 3.68 4.51
CA VAL A 3 -6.77 3.28 5.25
C VAL A 3 -7.31 4.49 6.00
N LYS A 4 -8.59 4.78 5.79
CA LYS A 4 -9.29 5.83 6.54
C LYS A 4 -9.65 5.29 7.92
N VAL A 5 -9.17 5.94 8.96
CA VAL A 5 -9.55 5.70 10.36
C VAL A 5 -10.12 6.97 10.97
N ILE A 6 -11.05 6.81 11.90
CA ILE A 6 -11.67 7.92 12.62
C ILE A 6 -11.10 7.91 14.04
N ASP A 7 -10.39 8.98 14.41
CA ASP A 7 -9.88 9.18 15.76
C ASP A 7 -11.04 9.33 16.76
N GLN A 8 -10.79 9.12 18.06
CA GLN A 8 -11.78 9.32 19.13
C GLN A 8 -12.41 10.73 19.13
N LYS A 9 -11.70 11.71 18.55
CA LYS A 9 -12.16 13.09 18.37
C LYS A 9 -13.06 13.29 17.14
N GLY A 10 -13.40 12.22 16.42
CA GLY A 10 -14.18 12.27 15.17
C GLY A 10 -13.39 12.75 13.96
N LYS A 11 -12.06 12.92 14.08
CA LYS A 11 -11.21 13.37 12.97
C LYS A 11 -10.86 12.20 12.05
N ALA A 12 -11.09 12.37 10.75
CA ALA A 12 -10.62 11.42 9.76
C ALA A 12 -9.10 11.52 9.58
N CYS A 13 -8.42 10.40 9.70
CA CYS A 13 -6.99 10.25 9.47
C CYS A 13 -6.76 9.15 8.43
N TRP A 14 -5.76 9.32 7.59
CA TRP A 14 -5.38 8.35 6.57
C TRP A 14 -4.06 7.70 6.99
N VAL A 15 -4.12 6.43 7.35
CA VAL A 15 -2.97 5.67 7.84
C VAL A 15 -2.46 4.75 6.74
N ASN A 16 -1.14 4.74 6.54
CA ASN A 16 -0.51 3.77 5.66
C ASN A 16 -0.19 2.50 6.47
N PRO A 17 -0.79 1.34 6.14
CA PRO A 17 -0.56 0.08 6.85
C PRO A 17 0.92 -0.31 6.91
N ALA A 18 1.70 0.01 5.86
CA ALA A 18 3.12 -0.32 5.79
C ALA A 18 3.99 0.40 6.84
N TYR A 19 3.47 1.49 7.43
CA TYR A 19 4.14 2.24 8.49
C TYR A 19 3.54 1.97 9.87
N VAL A 20 2.56 1.08 9.99
CA VAL A 20 2.02 0.69 11.30
C VAL A 20 3.03 -0.23 11.99
N ARG A 21 3.52 0.21 13.16
CA ARG A 21 4.49 -0.55 13.97
C ARG A 21 3.81 -1.56 14.88
N GLY A 22 2.60 -1.24 15.34
CA GLY A 22 1.85 -2.10 16.24
C GLY A 22 0.48 -1.54 16.56
N LEU A 23 -0.36 -2.45 17.07
CA LEU A 23 -1.67 -2.13 17.64
C LEU A 23 -1.60 -2.31 19.15
N LEU A 24 -2.19 -1.37 19.87
CA LEU A 24 -2.25 -1.34 21.33
C LEU A 24 -3.70 -1.48 21.74
N ASP A 25 -4.04 -2.54 22.45
CA ASP A 25 -5.36 -2.66 23.07
C ASP A 25 -5.53 -1.57 24.15
N LYS A 26 -6.60 -0.78 24.04
CA LYS A 26 -6.96 0.29 24.99
C LYS A 26 -8.32 0.03 25.66
N GLY A 27 -8.88 -1.17 25.51
CA GLY A 27 -10.17 -1.58 26.07
C GLY A 27 -11.07 -2.21 25.00
N LYS A 28 -12.23 -2.71 25.41
CA LYS A 28 -13.15 -3.49 24.56
C LYS A 28 -13.46 -2.87 23.20
N ASP A 29 -13.54 -1.55 23.13
CA ASP A 29 -13.98 -0.81 21.94
C ASP A 29 -12.94 0.22 21.47
N GLN A 30 -11.69 0.12 21.96
CA GLN A 30 -10.67 1.11 21.67
C GLN A 30 -9.32 0.48 21.31
N THR A 31 -8.77 0.96 20.20
CA THR A 31 -7.46 0.53 19.71
C THR A 31 -6.55 1.73 19.52
N GLY A 32 -5.30 1.60 19.96
CA GLY A 32 -4.24 2.52 19.62
C GLY A 32 -3.44 2.01 18.43
N ILE A 33 -3.24 2.84 17.41
CA ILE A 33 -2.42 2.53 16.24
C ILE A 33 -1.10 3.32 16.35
N ASP A 34 0.02 2.62 16.51
CA ASP A 34 1.35 3.23 16.45
C ASP A 34 1.82 3.28 14.99
N VAL A 35 2.03 4.50 14.48
CA VAL A 35 2.48 4.75 13.12
C VAL A 35 3.89 5.32 13.16
N SER A 36 4.81 4.72 12.40
CA SER A 36 6.18 5.19 12.25
C SER A 36 6.20 6.61 11.68
N GLY A 37 6.98 7.49 12.31
CA GLY A 37 7.10 8.91 11.93
C GLY A 37 5.99 9.81 12.47
N TRP A 38 5.00 9.30 13.21
CA TRP A 38 3.99 10.12 13.87
C TRP A 38 4.34 10.33 15.36
N PRO A 39 4.10 11.54 15.90
CA PRO A 39 4.28 11.78 17.33
C PRO A 39 3.10 11.14 18.11
N GLY A 40 3.29 9.89 18.53
CA GLY A 40 2.37 9.16 19.41
C GLY A 40 1.46 8.17 18.69
N VAL A 41 0.42 7.74 19.41
CA VAL A 41 -0.49 6.66 19.02
C VAL A 41 -1.84 7.26 18.64
N VAL A 42 -2.35 6.90 17.46
CA VAL A 42 -3.70 7.30 17.01
C VAL A 42 -4.72 6.42 17.72
N LYS A 43 -5.63 7.01 18.48
CA LYS A 43 -6.67 6.25 19.19
C LYS A 43 -7.91 6.17 18.33
N VAL A 44 -8.47 4.99 18.15
CA VAL A 44 -9.69 4.77 17.38
C VAL A 44 -10.71 4.06 18.25
N ASN A 45 -12.00 4.42 18.10
CA ASN A 45 -13.11 3.74 18.79
C ASN A 45 -13.57 2.53 17.97
N VAL A 46 -12.64 1.62 17.70
CA VAL A 46 -12.85 0.39 16.95
C VAL A 46 -12.09 -0.72 17.68
N PRO A 47 -12.67 -1.92 17.84
CA PRO A 47 -12.01 -3.05 18.48
C PRO A 47 -10.77 -3.49 17.69
N LEU A 48 -9.82 -4.09 18.40
CA LEU A 48 -8.50 -4.42 17.86
C LEU A 48 -8.58 -5.38 16.67
N ASP A 49 -9.44 -6.39 16.74
CA ASP A 49 -9.64 -7.37 15.67
C ASP A 49 -10.10 -6.73 14.36
N GLU A 50 -11.01 -5.76 14.43
CA GLU A 50 -11.54 -5.09 13.25
C GLU A 50 -10.49 -4.17 12.62
N VAL A 51 -9.72 -3.44 13.44
CA VAL A 51 -8.59 -2.62 12.96
C VAL A 51 -7.51 -3.50 12.31
N ALA A 52 -7.18 -4.64 12.92
CA ALA A 52 -6.21 -5.57 12.37
C ALA A 52 -6.68 -6.14 11.01
N GLY A 53 -7.96 -6.52 10.91
CA GLY A 53 -8.56 -6.99 9.66
C GLY A 53 -8.47 -5.97 8.53
N LEU A 54 -8.85 -4.71 8.82
CA LEU A 54 -8.79 -3.61 7.85
C LEU A 54 -7.36 -3.34 7.37
N LEU A 55 -6.38 -3.39 8.27
CA LEU A 55 -4.96 -3.19 7.92
C LEU A 55 -4.41 -4.35 7.09
N ASN A 56 -4.76 -5.60 7.42
CA ASN A 56 -4.31 -6.77 6.65
C ASN A 56 -4.83 -6.77 5.22
N ILE A 57 -6.14 -6.49 5.02
CA ILE A 57 -6.74 -6.34 3.68
C ILE A 57 -6.00 -5.26 2.89
N ALA A 58 -5.64 -4.16 3.56
CA ALA A 58 -4.97 -3.05 2.92
C ALA A 58 -3.51 -3.34 2.53
N ILE A 59 -2.83 -4.24 3.24
CA ILE A 59 -1.49 -4.73 2.89
C ILE A 59 -1.56 -5.66 1.67
N GLU A 60 -2.48 -6.63 1.68
CA GLU A 60 -2.62 -7.60 0.58
C GLU A 60 -2.94 -6.92 -0.75
N THR A 61 -3.87 -5.96 -0.73
CA THR A 61 -4.23 -5.17 -1.91
C THR A 61 -3.10 -4.24 -2.37
N SER A 62 -2.30 -3.70 -1.45
CA SER A 62 -1.12 -2.90 -1.80
C SER A 62 -0.03 -3.75 -2.45
N ASN A 63 0.17 -4.99 -2.01
CA ASN A 63 1.13 -5.92 -2.60
C ASN A 63 0.69 -6.43 -3.98
N LEU A 64 -0.61 -6.72 -4.17
CA LEU A 64 -1.17 -7.09 -5.47
C LEU A 64 -1.02 -5.99 -6.52
N SER A 65 -1.23 -4.73 -6.13
CA SER A 65 -1.09 -3.60 -7.05
C SER A 65 0.36 -3.34 -7.46
N GLY A 66 1.32 -3.56 -6.56
CA GLY A 66 2.75 -3.45 -6.87
C GLY A 66 3.24 -4.53 -7.83
N ALA A 67 2.84 -5.78 -7.60
CA ALA A 67 3.24 -6.91 -8.44
C ALA A 67 2.74 -6.78 -9.89
N MET A 68 1.50 -6.33 -10.10
CA MET A 68 0.96 -6.17 -11.45
C MET A 68 1.60 -5.00 -12.22
N ILE A 69 1.97 -3.91 -11.53
CA ILE A 69 2.68 -2.80 -12.18
C ILE A 69 4.10 -3.21 -12.56
N SER A 70 4.82 -3.94 -11.69
CA SER A 70 6.17 -4.41 -11.99
C SER A 70 6.21 -5.40 -13.16
N GLU A 71 5.22 -6.29 -13.29
CA GLU A 71 5.12 -7.21 -14.44
C GLU A 71 4.83 -6.47 -15.76
N GLN A 72 4.02 -5.42 -15.71
CA GLN A 72 3.61 -4.65 -16.89
C GLN A 72 4.73 -3.72 -17.42
N VAL A 73 5.58 -3.21 -16.53
CA VAL A 73 6.79 -2.45 -16.92
C VAL A 73 7.85 -3.39 -17.52
N ALA A 74 8.13 -4.53 -16.87
CA ALA A 74 9.10 -5.50 -17.38
C ALA A 74 8.75 -6.00 -18.79
N ARG A 75 7.47 -6.34 -19.04
CA ARG A 75 6.99 -6.73 -20.37
C ARG A 75 7.12 -5.61 -21.43
N SER A 76 6.95 -4.36 -21.02
CA SER A 76 7.04 -3.23 -21.95
C SER A 76 8.47 -2.96 -22.39
N GLU A 77 9.46 -3.17 -21.51
CA GLU A 77 10.88 -2.99 -21.85
C GLU A 77 11.40 -4.06 -22.82
N GLU A 78 10.99 -5.33 -22.63
CA GLU A 78 11.35 -6.42 -23.53
C GLU A 78 10.74 -6.25 -24.94
N ALA A 79 9.50 -5.77 -25.02
CA ALA A 79 8.83 -5.47 -26.29
C ALA A 79 9.48 -4.29 -27.03
N LEU A 80 9.93 -3.27 -26.31
CA LEU A 80 10.61 -2.12 -26.91
C LEU A 80 11.98 -2.50 -27.48
N ALA A 81 12.73 -3.37 -26.78
CA ALA A 81 14.03 -3.85 -27.22
C ALA A 81 13.92 -4.69 -28.52
N GLN A 82 12.89 -5.53 -28.64
CA GLN A 82 12.65 -6.29 -29.87
C GLN A 82 12.25 -5.40 -31.05
N GLN A 83 11.44 -4.36 -30.80
CA GLN A 83 10.99 -3.46 -31.85
C GLN A 83 12.13 -2.57 -32.39
N GLN A 84 13.04 -2.13 -31.52
CA GLN A 84 14.22 -1.37 -31.94
C GLN A 84 15.21 -2.23 -32.74
N ALA A 85 15.42 -3.50 -32.35
CA ALA A 85 16.25 -4.42 -33.13
C ALA A 85 15.66 -4.70 -34.53
N ALA A 86 14.33 -4.82 -34.64
CA ALA A 86 13.65 -5.03 -35.91
C ALA A 86 13.71 -3.80 -36.84
N MET A 87 13.63 -2.57 -36.30
CA MET A 87 13.76 -1.35 -37.12
C MET A 87 15.20 -1.09 -37.58
N ALA A 88 16.21 -1.41 -36.76
CA ALA A 88 17.61 -1.27 -37.15
C ALA A 88 17.98 -2.22 -38.31
N ALA A 89 17.41 -3.44 -38.35
CA ALA A 89 17.65 -4.39 -39.44
C ALA A 89 17.05 -3.96 -40.79
N VAL A 90 15.97 -3.17 -40.80
CA VAL A 90 15.30 -2.69 -42.02
C VAL A 90 16.07 -1.55 -42.70
N ILE A 91 16.78 -0.72 -41.93
CA ILE A 91 17.50 0.45 -42.48
C ILE A 91 18.83 0.06 -43.16
N VAL A 92 19.39 -1.11 -42.86
CA VAL A 92 20.71 -1.54 -43.39
C VAL A 92 20.63 -2.16 -44.80
N ILE A 93 19.43 -2.39 -45.35
CA ILE A 93 19.22 -3.00 -46.68
C ILE A 93 18.53 -2.03 -47.68
N GLY A 94 18.43 -0.75 -47.34
CA GLY A 94 17.82 0.31 -48.19
C GLY A 94 18.84 1.17 -48.91
#